data_AF-A0A8X7V0W1-F1
#
_entry.id   AF-A0A8X7V0W1-F1
#
_cell.length_a   1.000
_cell.length_b   1.000
_cell.length_c   1.000
_cell.angle_alpha   90.00
_cell.angle_beta   90.00
_cell.angle_gamma   90.00
#
_symmetry.space_group_name_H-M   'P 1'
#
loop_
_entity.id
_entity.type
_entity.pdbx_description
1 polymer ?
#
loop_
_entity_poly.entity_id
_entity_poly.type
_entity_poly.pdbx_seq_one_letter_code
_entity_poly.pdbx_strand_id
1 'polypeptide(L)'
;MNYLNYLFMLFFSSSFEHNCLDYCLLPCTSLPLMHRKLKISEYSPLLDKLNRRFNFWATKSLSFAGRCLLIKTVVSGTVKFWISTFLLRKGCIKKIESLCSRFLWSGATDGRANAKVSWETVCLTLQLRLVWLLFSNSSSLWVAWHRTHNCPSSYTFWTQTDSPLLSWNWRCLLSLRDLVSRFLTADVHDGCNTSFWYDNWTPLGPLINVFGREGTRNLRIRIDASVADACAGHGWRLPHPRSDQEVSLHIFLTNFPLPTVDRGPDLFGWSINGELRPLRPRAPVQLAAKHIWFSGAIPKHAFHMWVTNLDRLPTRNKPYVGNKPYVGNIPTRSRLALWGMQVQTTCCICSSHPETRDYLMLSCPYAMVLWSEARRNFRDTPPIFNDWSELMQWTLSSSANTPSNLRMLVIQALAYSIWRQRNNMLHKQKLVPPQVAFKEINRHVINTIYACKKFGCLMQLWLR
;
A
#
# COMPACT_ATOMS: atom_id res chain seq x y z
N MET A 1 23.26 2.01 -1.94
CA MET A 1 22.04 2.13 -1.13
C MET A 1 21.62 0.74 -0.66
N ASN A 2 21.36 0.54 0.65
CA ASN A 2 21.10 -0.79 1.21
C ASN A 2 19.61 -0.97 1.64
N TYR A 3 18.84 -1.75 0.88
CA TYR A 3 17.52 -2.30 1.20
C TYR A 3 17.44 -2.97 2.57
N LEU A 4 18.54 -3.55 3.08
CA LEU A 4 18.51 -4.12 4.43
C LEU A 4 18.51 -3.07 5.54
N ASN A 5 19.17 -1.92 5.35
CA ASN A 5 19.04 -0.79 6.28
C ASN A 5 17.61 -0.20 6.24
N TYR A 6 16.95 -0.28 5.09
CA TYR A 6 15.54 0.09 4.92
C TYR A 6 14.56 -0.95 5.49
N LEU A 7 14.88 -2.25 5.38
CA LEU A 7 14.18 -3.30 6.12
C LEU A 7 14.37 -3.07 7.63
N PHE A 8 15.57 -2.72 8.11
CA PHE A 8 15.80 -2.26 9.49
C PHE A 8 14.91 -1.06 9.87
N MET A 9 14.70 -0.06 9.00
CA MET A 9 13.76 1.04 9.24
C MET A 9 12.29 0.57 9.34
N LEU A 10 11.81 -0.25 8.41
CA LEU A 10 10.47 -0.84 8.48
C LEU A 10 10.34 -1.82 9.66
N PHE A 11 11.43 -2.43 10.11
CA PHE A 11 11.49 -3.34 11.24
C PHE A 11 11.34 -2.61 12.57
N PHE A 12 12.01 -1.48 12.79
CA PHE A 12 11.77 -0.66 13.99
C PHE A 12 10.37 -0.04 14.01
N SER A 13 9.82 0.31 12.85
CA SER A 13 8.44 0.80 12.73
C SER A 13 7.37 -0.26 13.01
N SER A 14 7.59 -1.53 12.63
CA SER A 14 6.62 -2.63 12.81
C SER A 14 6.83 -3.47 14.08
N SER A 15 8.05 -3.55 14.64
CA SER A 15 8.34 -4.34 15.84
C SER A 15 7.97 -3.62 17.14
N PHE A 16 7.68 -2.32 17.08
CA PHE A 16 7.28 -1.56 18.25
C PHE A 16 5.74 -1.49 18.42
N GLU A 17 4.96 -1.81 17.37
CA GLU A 17 3.49 -1.98 17.49
C GLU A 17 3.09 -3.33 18.12
N HIS A 18 4.00 -4.32 18.14
CA HIS A 18 3.78 -5.61 18.79
C HIS A 18 5.10 -6.12 19.41
N ASN A 19 5.11 -6.18 20.75
CA ASN A 19 6.12 -6.77 21.64
C ASN A 19 7.05 -5.76 22.34
N CYS A 20 6.51 -5.09 23.36
CA CYS A 20 7.27 -4.89 24.59
C CYS A 20 7.35 -6.22 25.34
N LEU A 21 8.54 -6.51 25.87
CA LEU A 21 8.83 -7.51 26.91
C LEU A 21 8.62 -8.98 26.48
N ASP A 22 9.70 -9.62 26.04
CA ASP A 22 10.36 -10.64 26.86
C ASP A 22 11.53 -11.25 26.10
N TYR A 23 12.72 -11.12 26.71
CA TYR A 23 13.92 -11.82 26.31
C TYR A 23 13.78 -13.30 26.68
N CYS A 24 13.01 -14.06 25.90
CA CYS A 24 13.03 -15.52 25.99
C CYS A 24 14.15 -16.09 25.13
N LEU A 25 15.23 -16.49 25.81
CA LEU A 25 16.18 -17.50 25.35
C LEU A 25 15.41 -18.73 24.84
N LEU A 26 15.39 -18.95 23.53
CA LEU A 26 14.91 -20.19 22.91
C LEU A 26 15.99 -20.77 21.96
N PRO A 27 16.05 -22.10 21.82
CA PRO A 27 17.30 -22.82 21.58
C PRO A 27 17.81 -22.71 20.14
N CYS A 28 19.12 -22.52 20.01
CA CYS A 28 19.86 -22.50 18.75
C CYS A 28 19.96 -23.92 18.16
N THR A 29 19.05 -24.30 17.25
CA THR A 29 19.18 -25.57 16.49
C THR A 29 19.52 -25.37 15.01
N SER A 30 19.74 -24.14 14.55
CA SER A 30 20.05 -23.88 13.13
C SER A 30 21.02 -22.73 12.85
N LEU A 31 21.63 -22.15 13.89
CA LEU A 31 22.54 -21.02 13.76
C LEU A 31 23.92 -21.39 14.30
N PRO A 32 25.01 -21.13 13.56
CA PRO A 32 26.35 -21.42 14.01
C PRO A 32 26.70 -20.53 15.21
N LEU A 33 26.89 -21.14 16.39
CA LEU A 33 27.39 -20.46 17.57
C LEU A 33 28.87 -20.12 17.34
N MET A 34 29.18 -18.84 17.20
CA MET A 34 30.54 -18.38 16.94
C MET A 34 30.90 -17.21 17.85
N HIS A 35 32.09 -17.28 18.45
CA HIS A 35 32.68 -16.24 19.32
C HIS A 35 33.22 -15.03 18.55
N ARG A 36 33.06 -14.99 17.22
CA ARG A 36 33.64 -13.97 16.32
C ARG A 36 32.62 -13.44 15.31
N LYS A 37 32.89 -12.27 14.74
CA LYS A 37 32.07 -11.71 13.64
C LYS A 37 32.14 -12.60 12.39
N LEU A 38 30.99 -13.15 11.98
CA LEU A 38 30.83 -14.03 10.81
C LEU A 38 31.45 -13.45 9.52
N LYS A 39 32.24 -14.24 8.79
CA LYS A 39 32.77 -13.95 7.45
C LYS A 39 31.66 -14.03 6.39
N ILE A 40 31.86 -13.40 5.23
CA ILE A 40 30.85 -13.40 4.13
C ILE A 40 30.48 -14.83 3.70
N SER A 41 31.46 -15.75 3.70
CA SER A 41 31.27 -17.18 3.39
C SER A 41 30.34 -17.89 4.38
N GLU A 42 30.32 -17.47 5.64
CA GLU A 42 29.56 -18.13 6.71
C GLU A 42 28.06 -17.75 6.66
N TYR A 43 27.66 -16.76 5.85
CA TYR A 43 26.26 -16.48 5.54
C TYR A 43 25.70 -17.37 4.40
N SER A 44 26.46 -18.34 3.89
CA SER A 44 25.98 -19.31 2.89
C SER A 44 24.63 -19.93 3.27
N PRO A 45 24.41 -20.41 4.52
CA PRO A 45 23.14 -21.05 4.86
C PRO A 45 21.93 -20.12 4.72
N LEU A 46 22.11 -18.83 5.03
CA LEU A 46 21.08 -17.81 4.82
C LEU A 46 20.82 -17.60 3.32
N LEU A 47 21.89 -17.38 2.55
CA LEU A 47 21.79 -17.14 1.11
C LEU A 47 21.20 -18.35 0.38
N ASP A 48 21.57 -19.57 0.75
CA ASP A 48 21.06 -20.81 0.21
C ASP A 48 19.59 -21.01 0.55
N LYS A 49 19.18 -20.71 1.79
CA LYS A 49 17.77 -20.73 2.22
C LYS A 49 16.94 -19.73 1.43
N LEU A 50 17.46 -18.53 1.18
CA LEU A 50 16.80 -17.52 0.35
C LEU A 50 16.74 -17.93 -1.11
N ASN A 51 17.84 -18.41 -1.68
CA ASN A 51 17.92 -18.91 -3.06
C ASN A 51 16.95 -20.05 -3.32
N ARG A 52 16.87 -21.04 -2.41
CA ARG A 52 15.90 -22.14 -2.52
C ARG A 52 14.46 -21.62 -2.56
N ARG A 53 14.13 -20.62 -1.72
CA ARG A 53 12.80 -20.00 -1.73
C ARG A 53 12.53 -19.24 -3.02
N PHE A 54 13.48 -18.43 -3.49
CA PHE A 54 13.34 -17.71 -4.75
C PHE A 54 13.22 -18.65 -5.95
N ASN A 55 14.01 -19.72 -6.03
CA ASN A 55 13.92 -20.74 -7.08
C ASN A 55 12.56 -21.45 -7.04
N PHE A 56 12.08 -21.83 -5.85
CA PHE A 56 10.76 -22.42 -5.68
C PHE A 56 9.62 -21.47 -6.05
N TRP A 57 9.77 -20.16 -5.85
CA TRP A 57 8.79 -19.19 -6.28
C TRP A 57 8.91 -18.83 -7.75
N ALA A 58 10.09 -18.94 -8.34
CA ALA A 58 10.32 -18.69 -9.77
C ALA A 58 9.61 -19.72 -10.65
N THR A 59 9.47 -20.97 -10.18
CA THR A 59 8.66 -22.00 -10.87
C THR A 59 7.15 -21.70 -10.79
N LYS A 60 6.72 -20.85 -9.86
CA LYS A 60 5.33 -20.41 -9.73
C LYS A 60 5.11 -19.16 -10.57
N SER A 61 4.09 -19.18 -11.41
CA SER A 61 3.69 -17.99 -12.17
C SER A 61 3.03 -16.94 -11.26
N LEU A 62 3.84 -16.09 -10.64
CA LEU A 62 3.40 -15.07 -9.69
C LEU A 62 3.25 -13.69 -10.35
N SER A 63 2.23 -12.94 -9.94
CA SER A 63 2.10 -11.53 -10.33
C SER A 63 3.18 -10.67 -9.68
N PHE A 64 3.43 -9.46 -10.21
CA PHE A 64 4.37 -8.51 -9.59
C PHE A 64 3.99 -8.19 -8.13
N ALA A 65 2.70 -7.97 -7.86
CA ALA A 65 2.19 -7.74 -6.51
C ALA A 65 2.41 -8.96 -5.59
N GLY A 66 2.21 -10.18 -6.10
CA GLY A 66 2.48 -11.41 -5.36
C GLY A 66 3.96 -11.59 -5.03
N ARG A 67 4.86 -11.28 -5.97
CA ARG A 67 6.31 -11.28 -5.74
C ARG A 67 6.72 -10.24 -4.69
N CYS A 68 6.20 -9.03 -4.78
CA CYS A 68 6.42 -7.96 -3.79
C CYS A 68 5.94 -8.39 -2.39
N LEU A 69 4.76 -9.02 -2.30
CA LEU A 69 4.22 -9.51 -1.04
C LEU A 69 5.10 -10.59 -0.41
N LEU A 70 5.57 -11.57 -1.19
CA LEU A 70 6.46 -12.64 -0.69
C LEU A 70 7.80 -12.10 -0.20
N ILE A 71 8.38 -11.13 -0.92
CA ILE A 71 9.57 -10.44 -0.44
C ILE A 71 9.26 -9.74 0.89
N LYS A 72 8.17 -8.95 0.94
CA LYS A 72 7.80 -8.15 2.12
C LYS A 72 7.54 -9.00 3.36
N THR A 73 6.95 -10.18 3.22
CA THR A 73 6.58 -11.02 4.37
C THR A 73 7.65 -12.07 4.67
N VAL A 74 7.99 -12.91 3.70
CA VAL A 74 8.79 -14.13 3.92
C VAL A 74 10.29 -13.85 3.93
N VAL A 75 10.78 -13.09 2.95
CA VAL A 75 12.21 -12.74 2.88
C VAL A 75 12.55 -11.85 4.06
N SER A 76 11.75 -10.81 4.29
CA SER A 76 11.87 -9.96 5.47
C SER A 76 11.89 -10.75 6.77
N GLY A 77 10.95 -11.66 6.99
CA GLY A 77 10.90 -12.47 8.23
C GLY A 77 12.12 -13.40 8.39
N THR A 78 12.61 -13.99 7.29
CA THR A 78 13.82 -14.83 7.33
C THR A 78 15.04 -14.00 7.70
N VAL A 79 15.16 -12.79 7.14
CA VAL A 79 16.29 -11.92 7.45
C VAL A 79 16.17 -11.32 8.86
N LYS A 80 14.96 -11.02 9.36
CA LYS A 80 14.74 -10.62 10.77
C LYS A 80 15.33 -11.63 11.74
N PHE A 81 15.02 -12.91 11.55
CA PHE A 81 15.52 -13.99 12.40
C PHE A 81 17.04 -14.09 12.44
N TRP A 82 17.72 -13.79 11.32
CA TRP A 82 19.18 -13.79 11.29
C TRP A 82 19.78 -12.53 11.90
N ILE A 83 19.13 -11.37 11.72
CA ILE A 83 19.56 -10.09 12.26
C ILE A 83 19.43 -10.04 13.79
N SER A 84 18.40 -10.68 14.36
CA SER A 84 18.24 -10.72 15.82
C SER A 84 19.39 -11.41 16.54
N THR A 85 20.12 -12.28 15.83
CA THR A 85 21.23 -13.05 16.39
C THR A 85 22.59 -12.59 15.87
N PHE A 86 22.69 -12.06 14.65
CA PHE A 86 23.95 -11.69 14.01
C PHE A 86 23.90 -10.35 13.27
N LEU A 87 24.97 -9.58 13.37
CA LEU A 87 25.19 -8.39 12.54
C LEU A 87 25.51 -8.80 11.10
N LEU A 88 24.71 -8.36 10.11
CA LEU A 88 24.94 -8.67 8.69
C LEU A 88 26.02 -7.76 8.08
N ARG A 89 27.01 -8.36 7.41
CA ARG A 89 28.02 -7.60 6.62
C ARG A 89 27.42 -7.00 5.35
N LYS A 90 27.94 -5.84 4.93
CA LYS A 90 27.55 -5.12 3.69
C LYS A 90 27.55 -6.00 2.44
N GLY A 91 28.51 -6.92 2.31
CA GLY A 91 28.58 -7.83 1.16
C GLY A 91 27.42 -8.83 1.10
N CYS A 92 26.97 -9.33 2.25
CA CYS A 92 25.79 -10.21 2.32
C CYS A 92 24.51 -9.44 1.97
N ILE A 93 24.41 -8.21 2.45
CA ILE A 93 23.28 -7.32 2.18
C ILE A 93 23.09 -7.09 0.67
N LYS A 94 24.18 -6.72 -0.03
CA LYS A 94 24.17 -6.51 -1.49
C LYS A 94 23.74 -7.77 -2.26
N LYS A 95 24.15 -8.96 -1.80
CA LYS A 95 23.72 -10.23 -2.43
C LYS A 95 22.22 -10.46 -2.26
N ILE A 96 21.68 -10.24 -1.06
CA ILE A 96 20.24 -10.37 -0.79
C ILE A 96 19.43 -9.37 -1.64
N GLU A 97 19.91 -8.13 -1.74
CA GLU A 97 19.31 -7.09 -2.59
C GLU A 97 19.24 -7.47 -4.06
N SER A 98 20.34 -7.99 -4.59
CA SER A 98 20.41 -8.46 -5.97
C SER A 98 19.37 -9.55 -6.24
N LEU A 99 19.23 -10.51 -5.31
CA LEU A 99 18.22 -11.58 -5.41
C LEU A 99 16.79 -11.03 -5.37
N CYS A 100 16.48 -10.14 -4.42
CA CYS A 100 15.17 -9.50 -4.32
C CYS A 100 14.80 -8.72 -5.58
N SER A 101 15.74 -7.91 -6.10
CA SER A 101 15.53 -7.10 -7.30
C SER A 101 15.31 -7.98 -8.54
N ARG A 102 16.17 -8.98 -8.76
CA ARG A 102 16.06 -9.91 -9.90
C ARG A 102 14.73 -10.66 -9.87
N PHE A 103 14.37 -11.21 -8.71
CA PHE A 103 13.10 -11.91 -8.54
C PHE A 103 11.90 -10.98 -8.75
N LEU A 104 11.91 -9.77 -8.19
CA LEU A 104 10.80 -8.83 -8.31
C LEU A 104 10.53 -8.43 -9.78
N TRP A 105 11.57 -8.21 -10.57
CA TRP A 105 11.43 -7.76 -11.96
C TRP A 105 11.24 -8.92 -12.93
N SER A 106 12.16 -9.88 -12.95
CA SER A 106 12.17 -10.97 -13.95
C SER A 106 11.33 -12.18 -13.56
N GLY A 107 11.15 -12.42 -12.26
CA GLY A 107 10.42 -13.59 -11.76
C GLY A 107 11.29 -14.85 -11.75
N ALA A 108 12.53 -14.73 -12.21
CA ALA A 108 13.57 -15.74 -12.12
C ALA A 108 14.73 -15.23 -11.26
N THR A 109 15.57 -16.16 -10.81
CA THR A 109 16.85 -15.90 -10.16
C THR A 109 17.97 -15.78 -11.19
N ASP A 110 17.84 -16.45 -12.33
CA ASP A 110 18.83 -16.51 -13.41
C ASP A 110 18.46 -15.61 -14.61
N GLY A 111 19.47 -15.02 -15.25
CA GLY A 111 19.31 -14.10 -16.40
C GLY A 111 19.46 -12.60 -16.09
N ARG A 112 19.63 -11.78 -17.14
CA ARG A 112 19.66 -10.31 -17.03
C ARG A 112 18.21 -9.80 -16.86
N ALA A 113 17.89 -9.26 -15.69
CA ALA A 113 16.59 -8.66 -15.44
C ALA A 113 16.53 -7.23 -16.03
N ASN A 114 15.59 -6.97 -16.94
CA ASN A 114 15.27 -5.60 -17.37
C ASN A 114 14.44 -4.93 -16.26
N ALA A 115 15.12 -4.30 -15.31
CA ALA A 115 14.47 -3.47 -14.29
C ALA A 115 13.77 -2.30 -14.99
N LYS A 116 12.44 -2.19 -14.81
CA LYS A 116 11.65 -1.11 -15.43
C LYS A 116 11.86 0.24 -14.76
N VAL A 117 12.30 0.21 -13.50
CA VAL A 117 12.59 1.38 -12.68
C VAL A 117 13.87 1.05 -11.92
N SER A 118 14.78 2.02 -11.80
CA SER A 118 15.99 1.82 -11.01
C SER A 118 15.62 1.53 -9.56
N TRP A 119 16.38 0.65 -8.92
CA TRP A 119 16.15 0.31 -7.51
C TRP A 119 16.32 1.53 -6.60
N GLU A 120 17.18 2.46 -7.00
CA GLU A 120 17.44 3.72 -6.33
C GLU A 120 16.18 4.61 -6.31
N THR A 121 15.46 4.71 -7.42
CA THR A 121 14.18 5.44 -7.48
C THR A 121 13.15 4.81 -6.55
N VAL A 122 13.08 3.47 -6.47
CA VAL A 122 12.17 2.79 -5.53
C VAL A 122 12.55 3.11 -4.08
N CYS A 123 13.83 3.03 -3.73
CA CYS A 123 14.32 3.40 -2.39
C CYS A 123 14.00 4.86 -2.05
N LEU A 124 14.16 5.79 -3.00
CA LEU A 124 13.84 7.20 -2.81
C LEU A 124 12.36 7.42 -2.46
N THR A 125 11.43 6.83 -3.21
CA THR A 125 9.98 6.96 -2.92
C THR A 125 9.60 6.48 -1.52
N LEU A 126 10.31 5.45 -1.04
CA LEU A 126 10.10 4.87 0.26
C LEU A 126 10.71 5.69 1.40
N GLN A 127 11.86 6.34 1.17
CA GLN A 127 12.46 7.26 2.13
C GLN A 127 11.64 8.55 2.27
N LEU A 128 11.12 9.08 1.15
CA LEU A 128 10.19 10.21 1.15
C LEU A 128 8.93 9.93 1.97
N ARG A 129 8.43 8.70 1.92
CA ARG A 129 7.33 8.26 2.77
C ARG A 129 7.67 8.29 4.26
N LEU A 130 8.91 7.97 4.65
CA LEU A 130 9.32 8.03 6.06
C LEU A 130 9.43 9.47 6.54
N VAL A 131 9.97 10.36 5.70
CA VAL A 131 9.96 11.80 6.00
C VAL A 131 8.53 12.28 6.16
N TRP A 132 7.62 11.93 5.25
CA TRP A 132 6.20 12.24 5.38
C TRP A 132 5.61 11.79 6.73
N LEU A 133 5.87 10.56 7.16
CA LEU A 133 5.34 10.04 8.43
C LEU A 133 5.84 10.84 9.65
N LEU A 134 7.05 11.40 9.60
CA LEU A 134 7.58 12.27 10.67
C LEU A 134 6.75 13.55 10.81
N PHE A 135 6.31 14.13 9.69
CA PHE A 135 5.54 15.37 9.66
C PHE A 135 4.03 15.13 9.82
N SER A 136 3.50 14.01 9.33
CA SER A 136 2.05 13.77 9.20
C SER A 136 1.34 13.30 10.49
N ASN A 137 1.80 13.70 11.68
CA ASN A 137 1.26 13.31 13.00
C ASN A 137 0.87 11.82 13.09
N SER A 138 1.68 10.93 12.51
CA SER A 138 1.38 9.50 12.51
C SER A 138 1.62 8.91 13.89
N SER A 139 0.68 8.11 14.40
CA SER A 139 0.77 7.40 15.69
C SER A 139 1.78 6.24 15.72
N SER A 140 2.71 6.19 14.76
CA SER A 140 3.71 5.12 14.72
C SER A 140 4.76 5.36 15.80
N LEU A 141 5.11 4.31 16.53
CA LEU A 141 6.13 4.40 17.58
C LEU A 141 7.52 4.78 17.03
N TRP A 142 7.80 4.49 15.75
CA TRP A 142 9.00 5.02 15.09
C TRP A 142 8.98 6.56 15.00
N VAL A 143 7.82 7.14 14.67
CA VAL A 143 7.64 8.59 14.63
C VAL A 143 7.75 9.18 16.03
N ALA A 144 7.10 8.56 17.03
CA ALA A 144 7.19 9.00 18.42
C ALA A 144 8.64 9.00 18.93
N TRP A 145 9.38 7.91 18.72
CA TRP A 145 10.78 7.81 19.15
C TRP A 145 11.67 8.85 18.46
N HIS A 146 11.52 9.01 17.13
CA HIS A 146 12.31 10.00 16.38
C HIS A 146 11.94 11.43 16.78
N ARG A 147 10.68 11.73 17.07
CA ARG A 147 10.29 13.05 17.59
C ARG A 147 10.93 13.33 18.94
N THR A 148 10.94 12.37 19.85
CA THR A 148 11.56 12.57 21.17
C THR A 148 13.09 12.70 21.11
N HIS A 149 13.77 11.88 20.29
CA HIS A 149 15.23 11.75 20.36
C HIS A 149 15.99 12.49 19.26
N ASN A 150 15.42 12.60 18.05
CA ASN A 150 16.14 13.14 16.89
C ASN A 150 15.54 14.43 16.36
N CYS A 151 14.23 14.65 16.49
CA CYS A 151 13.51 15.75 15.86
C CYS A 151 12.32 16.24 16.73
N PRO A 152 12.59 16.92 17.86
CA PRO A 152 11.52 17.43 18.74
C PRO A 152 10.60 18.44 18.07
N SER A 153 11.14 19.20 17.11
CA SER A 153 10.41 20.17 16.30
C SER A 153 10.82 20.06 14.84
N SER A 154 9.98 20.56 13.95
CA SER A 154 10.32 20.68 12.52
C SER A 154 11.65 21.41 12.30
N TYR A 155 11.91 22.47 13.07
CA TYR A 155 13.18 23.21 13.04
C TYR A 155 14.41 22.30 13.16
N THR A 156 14.39 21.34 14.09
CA THR A 156 15.50 20.39 14.29
C THR A 156 15.70 19.50 13.06
N PHE A 157 14.61 19.10 12.39
CA PHE A 157 14.72 18.34 11.15
C PHE A 157 15.51 19.09 10.10
N TRP A 158 15.38 20.42 9.99
CA TRP A 158 16.03 21.21 8.93
C TRP A 158 17.46 21.63 9.27
N THR A 159 17.74 21.88 10.55
CA THR A 159 19.00 22.50 10.99
C THR A 159 20.06 21.52 11.49
N GLN A 160 19.65 20.34 11.95
CA GLN A 160 20.57 19.38 12.55
C GLN A 160 21.71 19.00 11.58
N THR A 161 22.95 19.13 12.01
CA THR A 161 24.12 18.84 11.17
C THR A 161 24.38 17.33 11.05
N ASP A 162 25.00 16.92 9.95
CA ASP A 162 25.41 15.53 9.80
C ASP A 162 26.52 15.21 10.83
N SER A 163 26.27 14.22 11.68
CA SER A 163 27.18 13.83 12.76
C SER A 163 27.35 12.31 12.78
N PRO A 164 28.56 11.80 13.06
CA PRO A 164 28.81 10.36 13.17
C PRO A 164 28.06 9.71 14.34
N LEU A 165 27.58 10.49 15.31
CA LEU A 165 26.75 10.03 16.41
C LEU A 165 25.33 9.66 15.97
N LEU A 166 24.88 10.19 14.82
CA LEU A 166 23.56 9.93 14.28
C LEU A 166 23.53 8.59 13.58
N SER A 167 22.40 7.88 13.74
CA SER A 167 22.19 6.64 13.00
C SER A 167 22.32 6.90 11.50
N TRP A 168 22.98 5.99 10.78
CA TRP A 168 23.13 6.09 9.32
C TRP A 168 21.79 6.32 8.61
N ASN A 169 20.73 5.71 9.15
CA ASN A 169 19.37 5.88 8.68
C ASN A 169 18.87 7.32 8.80
N TRP A 170 19.09 7.96 9.95
CA TRP A 170 18.74 9.36 10.14
C TRP A 170 19.53 10.26 9.20
N ARG A 171 20.85 10.03 9.08
CA ARG A 171 21.72 10.77 8.15
C ARG A 171 21.22 10.69 6.70
N CYS A 172 20.73 9.54 6.26
CA CYS A 172 20.10 9.38 4.95
C CYS A 172 18.77 10.13 4.80
N LEU A 173 17.99 10.30 5.87
CA LEU A 173 16.78 11.14 5.83
C LEU A 173 17.16 12.62 5.77
N LEU A 174 18.19 13.03 6.53
CA LEU A 174 18.71 14.39 6.49
C LEU A 174 19.27 14.75 5.10
N SER A 175 19.91 13.80 4.41
CA SER A 175 20.39 14.03 3.03
C SER A 175 19.27 14.26 2.01
N LEU A 176 18.00 14.02 2.37
CA LEU A 176 16.86 14.26 1.48
C LEU A 176 16.21 15.63 1.69
N ARG A 177 16.68 16.45 2.64
CA ARG A 177 16.09 17.77 2.97
C ARG A 177 15.88 18.64 1.75
N ASP A 178 16.89 18.78 0.89
CA ASP A 178 16.81 19.64 -0.31
C ASP A 178 15.78 19.15 -1.34
N LEU A 179 15.49 17.85 -1.33
CA LEU A 179 14.44 17.28 -2.17
C LEU A 179 13.07 17.46 -1.50
N VAL A 180 13.00 17.25 -0.19
CA VAL A 180 11.77 17.38 0.60
C VAL A 180 11.29 18.82 0.63
N SER A 181 12.17 19.81 0.83
CA SER A 181 11.83 21.23 0.92
C SER A 181 11.13 21.77 -0.33
N ARG A 182 11.38 21.16 -1.50
CA ARG A 182 10.74 21.52 -2.76
C ARG A 182 9.27 21.11 -2.85
N PHE A 183 8.86 20.11 -2.07
CA PHE A 183 7.53 19.53 -2.17
C PHE A 183 6.75 19.58 -0.86
N LEU A 184 7.40 19.63 0.31
CA LEU A 184 6.73 19.65 1.60
C LEU A 184 6.26 21.07 1.92
N THR A 185 4.96 21.23 2.12
CA THR A 185 4.32 22.50 2.51
C THR A 185 3.56 22.34 3.81
N ALA A 186 3.59 23.35 4.67
CA ALA A 186 2.86 23.39 5.92
C ALA A 186 1.64 24.30 5.79
N ASP A 187 0.50 23.78 6.24
CA ASP A 187 -0.76 24.50 6.45
C ASP A 187 -0.87 24.79 7.95
N VAL A 188 -0.68 26.06 8.29
CA VAL A 188 -0.50 26.52 9.69
C VAL A 188 -1.85 26.74 10.36
N HIS A 189 -2.08 26.03 11.46
CA HIS A 189 -3.30 26.07 12.25
C HIS A 189 -3.00 26.64 13.64
N ASP A 190 -2.49 25.83 14.57
CA ASP A 190 -2.03 26.30 15.88
C ASP A 190 -0.64 26.94 15.84
N GLY A 191 0.15 26.66 14.79
CA GLY A 191 1.48 27.22 14.57
C GLY A 191 2.57 26.67 15.48
N CYS A 192 2.26 25.67 16.31
CA CYS A 192 3.19 25.15 17.32
C CYS A 192 4.26 24.22 16.74
N ASN A 193 3.93 23.50 15.66
CA ASN A 193 4.79 22.47 15.09
C ASN A 193 5.51 22.92 13.81
N THR A 194 5.05 24.02 13.21
CA THR A 194 5.63 24.64 12.02
C THR A 194 6.74 25.63 12.41
N SER A 195 7.93 25.46 11.83
CA SER A 195 9.03 26.40 11.99
C SER A 195 8.79 27.66 11.16
N PHE A 196 8.91 28.84 11.79
CA PHE A 196 8.71 30.12 11.11
C PHE A 196 9.66 30.29 9.92
N TRP A 197 10.92 29.89 10.08
CA TRP A 197 11.99 30.15 9.10
C TRP A 197 12.18 29.07 8.05
N TYR A 198 12.06 27.79 8.43
CA TYR A 198 12.52 26.67 7.60
C TYR A 198 11.39 25.94 6.86
N ASP A 199 10.18 25.93 7.42
CA ASP A 199 9.06 25.29 6.75
C ASP A 199 8.48 26.17 5.64
N ASN A 200 7.96 25.52 4.61
CA ASN A 200 7.32 26.20 3.50
C ASN A 200 5.82 26.40 3.80
N TRP A 201 5.49 27.48 4.49
CA TRP A 201 4.11 27.87 4.83
C TRP A 201 3.70 29.22 4.23
N THR A 202 4.61 29.90 3.53
CA THR A 202 4.35 31.19 2.86
C THR A 202 4.51 31.05 1.35
N PRO A 203 3.85 31.91 0.54
CA PRO A 203 4.05 31.90 -0.91
C PRO A 203 5.48 32.27 -1.34
N LEU A 204 6.27 32.86 -0.44
CA LEU A 204 7.67 33.20 -0.65
C LEU A 204 8.61 31.98 -0.51
N GLY A 205 8.08 30.82 -0.09
CA GLY A 205 8.87 29.65 0.26
C GLY A 205 9.41 29.71 1.70
N PRO A 206 10.45 28.92 2.02
CA PRO A 206 11.13 29.00 3.30
C PRO A 206 11.75 30.39 3.52
N LEU A 207 11.31 31.10 4.56
CA LEU A 207 11.71 32.49 4.82
C LEU A 207 13.22 32.64 5.04
N ILE A 208 13.89 31.60 5.54
CA ILE A 208 15.36 31.58 5.71
C ILE A 208 16.12 31.72 4.39
N ASN A 209 15.54 31.26 3.27
CA ASN A 209 16.15 31.39 1.94
C ASN A 209 15.95 32.79 1.35
N VAL A 210 14.91 33.50 1.78
CA VAL A 210 14.56 34.85 1.29
C VAL A 210 15.34 35.91 2.06
N PHE A 211 15.26 35.88 3.39
CA PHE A 211 15.85 36.92 4.25
C PHE A 211 17.26 36.56 4.75
N GLY A 212 17.70 35.32 4.54
CA GLY A 212 18.98 34.83 5.06
C GLY A 212 19.05 34.84 6.59
N ARG A 213 20.26 34.67 7.13
CA ARG A 213 20.49 34.67 8.59
C ARG A 213 20.25 36.04 9.22
N GLU A 214 20.53 37.12 8.51
CA GLU A 214 20.28 38.49 9.00
C GLU A 214 18.79 38.81 9.14
N GLY A 215 17.92 38.11 8.39
CA GLY A 215 16.48 38.18 8.54
C GLY A 215 15.99 37.94 9.97
N THR A 216 16.63 37.02 10.69
CA THR A 216 16.28 36.73 12.10
C THR A 216 16.45 37.95 13.01
N ARG A 217 17.50 38.73 12.79
CA ARG A 217 17.78 39.96 13.53
C ARG A 217 16.85 41.07 13.09
N ASN A 218 16.63 41.21 11.79
CA ASN A 218 15.78 42.25 11.22
C ASN A 218 14.32 42.10 11.67
N LEU A 219 13.77 40.89 11.61
CA LEU A 219 12.39 40.59 12.00
C LEU A 219 12.23 40.33 13.50
N ARG A 220 13.32 40.29 14.28
CA ARG A 220 13.32 40.04 15.73
C ARG A 220 12.65 38.72 16.13
N ILE A 221 12.69 37.72 15.25
CA ILE A 221 12.17 36.37 15.49
C ILE A 221 13.35 35.42 15.59
N ARG A 222 13.38 34.62 16.66
CA ARG A 222 14.45 33.64 16.89
C ARG A 222 14.53 32.64 15.74
N ILE A 223 15.73 32.16 15.45
CA ILE A 223 15.95 31.19 14.35
C ILE A 223 15.22 29.86 14.57
N ASP A 224 14.98 29.49 15.83
CA ASP A 224 14.29 28.28 16.26
C ASP A 224 12.80 28.49 16.57
N ALA A 225 12.26 29.68 16.31
CA ALA A 225 10.87 30.03 16.59
C ALA A 225 9.89 29.21 15.73
N SER A 226 8.79 28.82 16.36
CA SER A 226 7.60 28.34 15.68
C SER A 226 6.78 29.52 15.12
N VAL A 227 5.79 29.24 14.26
CA VAL A 227 4.89 30.29 13.75
C VAL A 227 4.05 30.88 14.88
N ALA A 228 3.66 30.07 15.88
CA ALA A 228 2.97 30.53 17.07
C ALA A 228 3.80 31.52 17.90
N ASP A 229 5.13 31.32 18.01
CA ASP A 229 6.02 32.23 18.75
C ASP A 229 6.13 33.62 18.11
N ALA A 230 5.90 33.70 16.79
CA ALA A 230 5.92 34.94 16.02
C ALA A 230 4.62 35.75 16.13
N CYS A 231 3.59 35.23 16.80
CA CYS A 231 2.31 35.90 16.99
C CYS A 231 1.99 36.16 18.47
N ALA A 232 1.12 37.15 18.70
CA ALA A 232 0.49 37.45 19.97
C ALA A 232 -1.03 37.33 19.80
N GLY A 233 -1.78 37.31 20.90
CA GLY A 233 -3.25 37.25 20.86
C GLY A 233 -3.95 38.42 20.11
N HIS A 234 -3.21 39.47 19.73
CA HIS A 234 -3.71 40.64 19.01
C HIS A 234 -3.03 40.90 17.65
N GLY A 235 -2.11 40.05 17.20
CA GLY A 235 -1.41 40.27 15.92
C GLY A 235 -0.01 39.64 15.84
N TRP A 236 0.66 39.84 14.71
CA TRP A 236 2.03 39.39 14.48
C TRP A 236 3.06 40.27 15.20
N ARG A 237 4.07 39.65 15.82
CA ARG A 237 5.18 40.33 16.53
C ARG A 237 6.32 40.62 15.56
N LEU A 238 6.10 41.53 14.63
CA LEU A 238 7.08 41.92 13.61
C LEU A 238 7.38 43.42 13.67
N PRO A 239 8.64 43.84 13.50
CA PRO A 239 8.99 45.25 13.36
C PRO A 239 8.51 45.81 12.01
N HIS A 240 8.53 47.12 11.86
CA HIS A 240 8.18 47.77 10.59
C HIS A 240 9.10 47.28 9.45
N PRO A 241 8.56 46.95 8.27
CA PRO A 241 9.35 46.46 7.15
C PRO A 241 10.36 47.51 6.66
N ARG A 242 11.57 47.05 6.33
CA ARG A 242 12.72 47.83 5.86
C ARG A 242 13.20 47.41 4.46
N SER A 243 12.57 46.41 3.85
CA SER A 243 12.84 45.95 2.49
C SER A 243 11.55 45.52 1.78
N ASP A 244 11.57 45.48 0.45
CA ASP A 244 10.41 45.06 -0.36
C ASP A 244 9.96 43.62 -0.07
N GLN A 245 10.91 42.75 0.29
CA GLN A 245 10.62 41.38 0.72
C GLN A 245 9.87 41.35 2.07
N GLU A 246 10.27 42.21 3.01
CA GLU A 246 9.57 42.34 4.30
C GLU A 246 8.18 42.94 4.11
N VAL A 247 8.03 43.93 3.22
CA VAL A 247 6.71 44.48 2.85
C VAL A 247 5.81 43.37 2.29
N SER A 248 6.33 42.53 1.40
CA SER A 248 5.60 41.40 0.83
C SER A 248 5.16 40.40 1.89
N LEU A 249 6.03 40.10 2.86
CA LEU A 249 5.68 39.26 4.01
C LEU A 249 4.57 39.90 4.85
N HIS A 250 4.65 41.20 5.17
CA HIS A 250 3.62 41.91 5.94
C HIS A 250 2.25 41.92 5.23
N ILE A 251 2.22 42.11 3.91
CA ILE A 251 0.99 42.03 3.10
C ILE A 251 0.36 40.65 3.21
N PHE A 252 1.17 39.59 3.10
CA PHE A 252 0.70 38.22 3.26
C PHE A 252 0.15 37.99 4.67
N LEU A 253 0.88 38.38 5.71
CA LEU A 253 0.51 38.15 7.11
C LEU A 253 -0.74 38.91 7.57
N THR A 254 -1.06 40.03 6.93
CA THR A 254 -2.29 40.79 7.19
C THR A 254 -3.53 40.01 6.74
N ASN A 255 -3.40 39.25 5.66
CA ASN A 255 -4.46 38.37 5.16
C ASN A 255 -4.39 36.95 5.74
N PHE A 256 -3.27 36.60 6.38
CA PHE A 256 -3.08 35.30 6.99
C PHE A 256 -3.78 35.27 8.35
N PRO A 257 -4.69 34.31 8.57
CA PRO A 257 -5.43 34.28 9.81
C PRO A 257 -4.53 33.82 10.98
N LEU A 258 -4.61 34.50 12.13
CA LEU A 258 -3.71 34.25 13.26
C LEU A 258 -3.75 32.78 13.72
N PRO A 259 -2.58 32.18 14.03
CA PRO A 259 -2.53 30.84 14.60
C PRO A 259 -3.24 30.79 15.96
N THR A 260 -4.17 29.85 16.14
CA THR A 260 -4.88 29.68 17.41
C THR A 260 -5.05 28.21 17.75
N VAL A 261 -5.03 27.88 19.04
CA VAL A 261 -5.18 26.49 19.54
C VAL A 261 -6.50 25.86 19.09
N ASP A 262 -7.56 26.66 18.91
CA ASP A 262 -8.88 26.21 18.49
C ASP A 262 -8.92 25.62 17.07
N ARG A 263 -7.94 25.95 16.22
CA ARG A 263 -7.85 25.45 14.84
C ARG A 263 -7.33 24.03 14.76
N GLY A 264 -6.78 23.51 15.85
CA GLY A 264 -6.16 22.19 15.89
C GLY A 264 -4.71 22.19 15.40
N PRO A 265 -4.09 21.00 15.28
CA PRO A 265 -2.67 20.88 15.01
C PRO A 265 -2.32 21.21 13.56
N ASP A 266 -1.18 21.86 13.36
CA ASP A 266 -0.60 22.10 12.04
C ASP A 266 -0.60 20.86 11.12
N LEU A 267 -0.90 21.07 9.84
CA LEU A 267 -0.96 20.02 8.83
C LEU A 267 0.17 20.18 7.81
N PHE A 268 0.85 19.08 7.49
CA PHE A 268 1.83 19.06 6.40
C PHE A 268 1.25 18.35 5.19
N GLY A 269 1.63 18.81 3.98
CA GLY A 269 1.17 18.28 2.70
C GLY A 269 2.28 18.27 1.65
N TRP A 270 2.07 17.53 0.55
CA TRP A 270 2.98 17.58 -0.59
C TRP A 270 2.39 18.47 -1.67
N SER A 271 3.01 19.62 -1.93
CA SER A 271 2.61 20.51 -3.01
C SER A 271 3.31 20.15 -4.31
N ILE A 272 2.53 20.03 -5.38
CA ILE A 272 3.02 19.96 -6.76
C ILE A 272 2.32 21.11 -7.50
N ASN A 273 3.10 22.09 -7.99
CA ASN A 273 2.59 23.28 -8.67
C ASN A 273 1.62 24.14 -7.84
N GLY A 274 1.84 24.24 -6.53
CA GLY A 274 1.02 25.09 -5.64
C GLY A 274 -0.23 24.41 -5.08
N GLU A 275 -0.58 23.20 -5.53
CA GLU A 275 -1.69 22.43 -4.95
C GLU A 275 -1.20 21.42 -3.93
N LEU A 276 -1.67 21.56 -2.69
CA LEU A 276 -1.41 20.62 -1.60
C LEU A 276 -2.15 19.31 -1.86
N ARG A 277 -1.40 18.26 -2.19
CA ARG A 277 -1.93 16.91 -2.43
C ARG A 277 -1.40 15.94 -1.38
N PRO A 278 -2.26 15.17 -0.70
CA PRO A 278 -1.78 14.01 0.03
C PRO A 278 -1.15 13.02 -0.96
N LEU A 279 0.00 12.41 -0.61
CA LEU A 279 0.71 11.38 -1.41
C LEU A 279 -0.22 10.22 -1.86
N ARG A 280 -1.37 10.09 -1.21
CA ARG A 280 -2.46 9.22 -1.64
C ARG A 280 -3.79 9.89 -1.31
N PRO A 281 -4.62 10.29 -2.30
CA PRO A 281 -5.98 10.70 -2.00
C PRO A 281 -6.69 9.54 -1.28
N ARG A 282 -7.31 9.81 -0.12
CA ARG A 282 -8.21 8.85 0.51
C ARG A 282 -9.38 8.67 -0.46
N ALA A 283 -9.43 7.52 -1.13
CA ALA A 283 -10.57 7.17 -1.96
C ALA A 283 -11.83 7.13 -1.06
N PRO A 284 -13.01 7.49 -1.60
CA PRO A 284 -14.24 7.40 -0.83
C PRO A 284 -14.42 5.98 -0.26
N VAL A 285 -14.92 5.91 0.98
CA VAL A 285 -15.14 4.64 1.66
C VAL A 285 -16.12 3.81 0.85
N GLN A 286 -15.65 2.70 0.31
CA GLN A 286 -16.48 1.78 -0.46
C GLN A 286 -17.39 1.00 0.50
N LEU A 287 -18.71 1.26 0.44
CA LEU A 287 -19.72 0.60 1.29
C LEU A 287 -19.67 -0.95 1.19
N ALA A 288 -19.24 -1.47 0.05
CA ALA A 288 -19.06 -2.89 -0.19
C ALA A 288 -17.88 -3.51 0.58
N ALA A 289 -16.90 -2.72 1.03
CA ALA A 289 -15.67 -3.24 1.66
C ALA A 289 -15.98 -4.06 2.93
N LYS A 290 -16.79 -3.51 3.84
CA LYS A 290 -17.16 -4.21 5.09
C LYS A 290 -17.91 -5.52 4.83
N HIS A 291 -18.69 -5.56 3.76
CA HIS A 291 -19.51 -6.72 3.39
C HIS A 291 -18.70 -7.77 2.64
N ILE A 292 -17.74 -7.38 1.80
CA ILE A 292 -16.87 -8.31 1.07
C ILE A 292 -15.84 -8.96 2.01
N TRP A 293 -15.31 -8.18 2.95
CA TRP A 293 -14.28 -8.60 3.90
C TRP A 293 -14.85 -8.95 5.29
N PHE A 294 -16.00 -9.61 5.32
CA PHE A 294 -16.67 -10.01 6.56
C PHE A 294 -15.91 -11.10 7.34
N SER A 295 -16.19 -11.22 8.63
CA SER A 295 -15.59 -12.26 9.48
C SER A 295 -16.03 -13.65 8.99
N GLY A 296 -15.09 -14.46 8.51
CA GLY A 296 -15.35 -15.77 7.88
C GLY A 296 -15.30 -15.78 6.35
N ALA A 297 -15.07 -14.62 5.71
CA ALA A 297 -14.82 -14.56 4.27
C ALA A 297 -13.48 -15.25 3.92
N ILE A 298 -13.47 -15.99 2.81
CA ILE A 298 -12.25 -16.64 2.34
C ILE A 298 -11.41 -15.61 1.59
N PRO A 299 -10.16 -15.31 2.01
CA PRO A 299 -9.38 -14.19 1.46
C PRO A 299 -9.25 -14.21 -0.06
N LYS A 300 -9.12 -15.40 -0.67
CA LYS A 300 -9.02 -15.57 -2.12
C LYS A 300 -10.30 -15.15 -2.86
N HIS A 301 -11.45 -15.52 -2.33
CA HIS A 301 -12.75 -15.22 -2.93
C HIS A 301 -13.17 -13.78 -2.65
N ALA A 302 -12.93 -13.29 -1.43
CA ALA A 302 -13.14 -11.89 -1.07
C ALA A 302 -12.27 -10.94 -1.91
N PHE A 303 -10.99 -11.26 -2.12
CA PHE A 303 -10.11 -10.49 -3.00
C PHE A 303 -10.62 -10.49 -4.45
N HIS A 304 -11.01 -11.65 -4.97
CA HIS A 304 -11.56 -11.75 -6.32
C HIS A 304 -12.82 -10.91 -6.48
N MET A 305 -13.75 -11.00 -5.53
CA MET A 305 -15.00 -10.24 -5.52
C MET A 305 -14.74 -8.73 -5.41
N TRP A 306 -13.80 -8.31 -4.56
CA TRP A 306 -13.38 -6.91 -4.45
C TRP A 306 -12.92 -6.35 -5.80
N VAL A 307 -12.07 -7.10 -6.50
CA VAL A 307 -11.55 -6.70 -7.80
C VAL A 307 -12.63 -6.74 -8.89
N THR A 308 -13.57 -7.69 -8.80
CA THR A 308 -14.76 -7.75 -9.68
C THR A 308 -15.67 -6.54 -9.47
N ASN A 309 -15.92 -6.17 -8.21
CA ASN A 309 -16.75 -5.02 -7.86
C ASN A 309 -16.18 -3.71 -8.41
N LEU A 310 -14.86 -3.57 -8.43
CA LEU A 310 -14.17 -2.41 -9.01
C LEU A 310 -14.06 -2.46 -10.55
N ASP A 311 -14.59 -3.50 -11.19
CA ASP A 311 -14.44 -3.80 -12.61
C ASP A 311 -12.95 -3.89 -13.06
N ARG A 312 -12.08 -4.42 -12.19
CA ARG A 312 -10.62 -4.45 -12.39
C ARG A 312 -10.07 -5.86 -12.57
N LEU A 313 -10.92 -6.80 -13.02
CA LEU A 313 -10.56 -8.21 -13.09
C LEU A 313 -9.32 -8.47 -13.97
N PRO A 314 -8.23 -9.01 -13.39
CA PRO A 314 -6.95 -9.15 -14.08
C PRO A 314 -6.92 -10.44 -14.89
N THR A 315 -6.94 -10.35 -16.21
CA THR A 315 -6.61 -11.46 -17.09
C THR A 315 -5.09 -11.56 -17.24
N ARG A 316 -4.60 -12.80 -17.34
CA ARG A 316 -3.18 -13.11 -17.53
C ARG A 316 -2.92 -13.31 -19.02
N ASN A 317 -3.06 -12.26 -19.83
CA ASN A 317 -2.47 -12.28 -21.17
C ASN A 317 -1.16 -11.50 -21.15
N LYS A 318 -0.18 -11.93 -21.96
CA LYS A 318 0.92 -11.08 -22.41
C LYS A 318 0.63 -10.74 -23.88
N PRO A 319 -0.23 -9.75 -24.19
CA PRO A 319 -0.18 -9.16 -25.51
C PRO A 319 1.06 -8.27 -25.58
N TYR A 320 1.77 -8.41 -26.68
CA TYR A 320 2.75 -7.44 -27.11
C TYR A 320 2.00 -6.20 -27.62
N VAL A 321 2.40 -5.01 -27.19
CA VAL A 321 1.97 -3.75 -27.80
C VAL A 321 3.19 -3.24 -28.55
N GLY A 322 3.20 -3.42 -29.88
CA GLY A 322 4.44 -3.35 -30.67
C GLY A 322 5.46 -4.41 -30.24
N ASN A 323 6.76 -4.14 -30.29
CA ASN A 323 7.82 -5.11 -29.90
C ASN A 323 8.05 -5.26 -28.39
N LYS A 324 7.12 -4.82 -27.52
CA LYS A 324 7.30 -4.88 -26.05
C LYS A 324 6.16 -5.63 -25.33
N PRO A 325 6.49 -6.54 -24.39
CA PRO A 325 5.49 -7.22 -23.58
C PRO A 325 4.85 -6.25 -22.57
N TYR A 326 3.53 -6.09 -22.64
CA TYR A 326 2.76 -5.32 -21.68
C TYR A 326 2.73 -6.04 -20.32
N VAL A 327 3.00 -5.33 -19.22
CA VAL A 327 2.98 -5.85 -17.84
C VAL A 327 1.95 -5.04 -17.06
N GLY A 328 0.68 -5.40 -17.25
CA GLY A 328 -0.45 -4.84 -16.54
C GLY A 328 -1.53 -5.90 -16.35
N ASN A 329 -2.41 -5.69 -15.37
CA ASN A 329 -3.62 -6.48 -15.20
C ASN A 329 -4.56 -6.16 -16.37
N ILE A 330 -4.91 -7.15 -17.18
CA ILE A 330 -5.66 -6.95 -18.43
C ILE A 330 -7.16 -7.13 -18.12
N PRO A 331 -8.01 -6.10 -18.21
CA PRO A 331 -9.43 -6.21 -17.91
C PRO A 331 -10.21 -7.10 -18.90
N THR A 332 -11.54 -7.18 -18.75
CA THR A 332 -12.47 -7.83 -19.69
C THR A 332 -12.21 -7.40 -21.14
N ARG A 333 -12.47 -8.28 -22.13
CA ARG A 333 -12.08 -8.01 -23.54
C ARG A 333 -12.63 -6.68 -24.09
N SER A 334 -13.84 -6.27 -23.69
CA SER A 334 -14.41 -4.98 -24.10
C SER A 334 -13.60 -3.78 -23.58
N ARG A 335 -13.03 -3.89 -22.38
CA ARG A 335 -12.18 -2.84 -21.79
C ARG A 335 -10.77 -2.82 -22.40
N LEU A 336 -10.33 -3.90 -23.02
CA LEU A 336 -9.11 -3.94 -23.83
C LEU A 336 -9.26 -3.18 -25.13
N ALA A 337 -10.41 -3.35 -25.80
CA ALA A 337 -10.74 -2.56 -26.98
C ALA A 337 -10.81 -1.06 -26.64
N LEU A 338 -11.39 -0.68 -25.50
CA LEU A 338 -11.38 0.71 -25.01
C LEU A 338 -9.96 1.26 -24.74
N TRP A 339 -8.98 0.39 -24.49
CA TRP A 339 -7.57 0.76 -24.32
C TRP A 339 -6.79 0.72 -25.64
N GLY A 340 -7.48 0.64 -26.79
CA GLY A 340 -6.88 0.62 -28.12
C GLY A 340 -6.19 -0.69 -28.50
N MET A 341 -6.45 -1.78 -27.76
CA MET A 341 -5.91 -3.10 -28.13
C MET A 341 -6.79 -3.80 -29.16
N GLN A 342 -6.16 -4.35 -30.19
CA GLN A 342 -6.80 -5.20 -31.20
C GLN A 342 -7.06 -6.59 -30.61
N VAL A 343 -8.18 -6.76 -29.91
CA VAL A 343 -8.59 -8.02 -29.29
C VAL A 343 -10.03 -8.34 -29.68
N GLN A 344 -10.36 -9.61 -29.91
CA GLN A 344 -11.75 -10.04 -30.04
C GLN A 344 -12.52 -9.62 -28.78
N THR A 345 -13.58 -8.85 -28.96
CA THR A 345 -14.39 -8.29 -27.87
C THR A 345 -15.43 -9.28 -27.35
N THR A 346 -15.74 -10.33 -28.09
CA THR A 346 -16.76 -11.32 -27.72
C THR A 346 -16.34 -12.18 -26.51
N CYS A 347 -17.32 -12.60 -25.73
CA CYS A 347 -17.14 -13.46 -24.55
C CYS A 347 -16.41 -14.75 -24.91
N CYS A 348 -15.34 -15.09 -24.19
CA CYS A 348 -14.57 -16.29 -24.53
C CYS A 348 -15.27 -17.61 -24.21
N ILE A 349 -16.41 -17.58 -23.50
CA ILE A 349 -17.18 -18.78 -23.13
C ILE A 349 -18.26 -19.08 -24.19
N CYS A 350 -19.11 -18.10 -24.52
CA CYS A 350 -20.23 -18.29 -25.45
C CYS A 350 -20.00 -17.69 -26.85
N SER A 351 -19.01 -16.81 -27.02
CA SER A 351 -18.68 -16.14 -28.28
C SER A 351 -19.78 -15.26 -28.88
N SER A 352 -20.88 -14.98 -28.15
CA SER A 352 -22.07 -14.32 -28.72
C SER A 352 -22.14 -12.80 -28.52
N HIS A 353 -21.70 -12.28 -27.36
CA HIS A 353 -21.83 -10.84 -27.02
C HIS A 353 -20.49 -10.29 -26.52
N PRO A 354 -20.30 -8.95 -26.51
CA PRO A 354 -19.14 -8.32 -25.91
C PRO A 354 -18.92 -8.76 -24.45
N GLU A 355 -17.69 -9.14 -24.12
CA GLU A 355 -17.30 -9.55 -22.77
C GLU A 355 -17.19 -8.30 -21.89
N THR A 356 -18.29 -7.93 -21.24
CA THR A 356 -18.32 -6.96 -20.12
C THR A 356 -18.35 -7.72 -18.80
N ARG A 357 -18.09 -7.05 -17.66
CA ARG A 357 -18.23 -7.68 -16.33
C ARG A 357 -19.65 -8.20 -16.13
N ASP A 358 -20.62 -7.34 -16.40
CA ASP A 358 -22.02 -7.61 -16.14
C ASP A 358 -22.50 -8.75 -17.05
N TYR A 359 -22.14 -8.75 -18.34
CA TYR A 359 -22.43 -9.87 -19.22
C TYR A 359 -21.75 -11.16 -18.77
N LEU A 360 -20.44 -11.14 -18.48
CA LEU A 360 -19.70 -12.34 -18.08
C LEU A 360 -20.24 -12.96 -16.79
N MET A 361 -20.59 -12.13 -15.80
CA MET A 361 -20.98 -12.58 -14.47
C MET A 361 -22.47 -12.85 -14.31
N LEU A 362 -23.34 -12.20 -15.10
CA LEU A 362 -24.79 -12.26 -14.93
C LEU A 362 -25.50 -12.86 -16.14
N SER A 363 -25.20 -12.38 -17.35
CA SER A 363 -26.00 -12.65 -18.56
C SER A 363 -25.44 -13.74 -19.49
N CYS A 364 -24.19 -14.16 -19.31
CA CYS A 364 -23.58 -15.21 -20.12
C CYS A 364 -24.36 -16.52 -19.91
N PRO A 365 -24.69 -17.31 -20.97
CA PRO A 365 -25.45 -18.55 -20.82
C PRO A 365 -24.89 -19.50 -19.76
N TYR A 366 -23.56 -19.59 -19.67
CA TYR A 366 -22.88 -20.36 -18.64
C TYR A 366 -23.15 -19.84 -17.22
N ALA A 367 -23.07 -18.51 -17.03
CA ALA A 367 -23.35 -17.86 -15.76
C ALA A 367 -24.83 -17.99 -15.37
N MET A 368 -25.75 -17.83 -16.33
CA MET A 368 -27.19 -17.97 -16.09
C MET A 368 -27.56 -19.36 -15.55
N VAL A 369 -26.96 -20.43 -16.08
CA VAL A 369 -27.17 -21.79 -15.56
C VAL A 369 -26.66 -21.90 -14.12
N LEU A 370 -25.46 -21.40 -13.81
CA LEU A 370 -24.92 -21.42 -12.44
C LEU A 370 -25.78 -20.61 -11.46
N TRP A 371 -26.29 -19.46 -11.89
CA TRP A 371 -27.23 -18.66 -11.11
C TRP A 371 -28.53 -19.40 -10.89
N SER A 372 -29.08 -20.08 -11.91
CA SER A 372 -30.32 -20.85 -11.77
C SER A 372 -30.20 -21.97 -10.72
N GLU A 373 -29.06 -22.65 -10.68
CA GLU A 373 -28.78 -23.66 -9.65
C GLU A 373 -28.60 -23.02 -8.27
N ALA A 374 -27.86 -21.90 -8.17
CA ALA A 374 -27.70 -21.20 -6.90
C ALA A 374 -29.02 -20.68 -6.33
N ARG A 375 -29.93 -20.21 -7.19
CA ARG A 375 -31.26 -19.71 -6.78
C ARG A 375 -32.12 -20.79 -6.13
N ARG A 376 -31.99 -22.05 -6.55
CA ARG A 376 -32.74 -23.17 -5.95
C ARG A 376 -32.36 -23.43 -4.50
N ASN A 377 -31.11 -23.15 -4.14
CA ASN A 377 -30.59 -23.36 -2.78
C ASN A 377 -30.95 -22.22 -1.81
N PHE A 378 -31.24 -21.02 -2.30
CA PHE A 378 -31.71 -19.94 -1.44
C PHE A 378 -33.16 -20.16 -1.03
N ARG A 379 -33.49 -19.88 0.24
CA ARG A 379 -34.88 -19.88 0.74
C ARG A 379 -35.73 -18.78 0.10
N ASP A 380 -35.19 -17.56 0.06
CA ASP A 380 -35.80 -16.46 -0.69
C ASP A 380 -35.21 -16.45 -2.10
N THR A 381 -36.05 -16.60 -3.12
CA THR A 381 -35.58 -16.64 -4.52
C THR A 381 -34.94 -15.30 -4.90
N PRO A 382 -33.63 -15.27 -5.23
CA PRO A 382 -32.98 -14.07 -5.70
C PRO A 382 -33.60 -13.54 -7.01
N PRO A 383 -33.71 -12.22 -7.20
CA PRO A 383 -34.21 -11.66 -8.45
C PRO A 383 -33.24 -11.92 -9.62
N ILE A 384 -33.72 -11.66 -10.84
CA ILE A 384 -32.85 -11.55 -12.01
C ILE A 384 -32.14 -10.21 -11.94
N PHE A 385 -30.80 -10.25 -12.01
CA PHE A 385 -29.95 -9.06 -12.01
C PHE A 385 -29.61 -8.71 -13.45
N ASN A 386 -29.96 -7.51 -13.88
CA ASN A 386 -29.64 -6.98 -15.20
C ASN A 386 -28.26 -6.30 -15.20
N ASP A 387 -27.88 -5.72 -14.07
CA ASP A 387 -26.59 -5.06 -13.89
C ASP A 387 -25.93 -5.43 -12.55
N TRP A 388 -24.67 -5.01 -12.42
CA TRP A 388 -23.91 -5.24 -11.19
C TRP A 388 -24.42 -4.43 -9.99
N SER A 389 -25.09 -3.30 -10.23
CA SER A 389 -25.59 -2.43 -9.17
C SER A 389 -26.75 -3.10 -8.43
N GLU A 390 -27.70 -3.69 -9.15
CA GLU A 390 -28.80 -4.50 -8.63
C GLU A 390 -28.28 -5.70 -7.84
N LEU A 391 -27.27 -6.41 -8.38
CA LEU A 391 -26.60 -7.50 -7.67
C LEU A 391 -26.06 -7.01 -6.33
N MET A 392 -25.30 -5.92 -6.32
CA MET A 392 -24.68 -5.41 -5.10
C MET A 392 -25.73 -4.90 -4.12
N GLN A 393 -26.79 -4.21 -4.57
CA GLN A 393 -27.88 -3.77 -3.70
C GLN A 393 -28.56 -4.96 -3.01
N TRP A 394 -28.84 -6.03 -3.75
CA TRP A 394 -29.37 -7.26 -3.16
C TRP A 394 -28.38 -7.93 -2.21
N THR A 395 -27.09 -7.97 -2.55
CA THR A 395 -26.06 -8.60 -1.71
C THR A 395 -25.88 -7.88 -0.37
N LEU A 396 -25.96 -6.55 -0.40
CA LEU A 396 -25.74 -5.70 0.76
C LEU A 396 -26.98 -5.62 1.67
N SER A 397 -28.17 -5.93 1.13
CA SER A 397 -29.38 -6.09 1.94
C SER A 397 -29.40 -7.45 2.67
N SER A 398 -30.22 -7.55 3.70
CA SER A 398 -30.35 -8.75 4.53
C SER A 398 -31.83 -9.05 4.74
N SER A 399 -32.21 -10.33 4.70
CA SER A 399 -33.51 -10.81 5.16
C SER A 399 -33.34 -11.89 6.23
N ALA A 400 -34.42 -12.22 6.94
CA ALA A 400 -34.40 -13.27 7.96
C ALA A 400 -33.98 -14.64 7.38
N ASN A 401 -34.42 -14.96 6.17
CA ASN A 401 -34.16 -16.24 5.51
C ASN A 401 -32.86 -16.25 4.69
N THR A 402 -32.38 -15.09 4.24
CA THR A 402 -31.15 -14.97 3.44
C THR A 402 -30.29 -13.80 3.94
N PRO A 403 -29.49 -14.00 5.00
CA PRO A 403 -28.67 -12.94 5.57
C PRO A 403 -27.54 -12.52 4.62
N SER A 404 -27.07 -11.28 4.75
CA SER A 404 -26.13 -10.66 3.80
C SER A 404 -24.77 -11.39 3.70
N ASN A 405 -24.32 -12.03 4.79
CA ASN A 405 -23.12 -12.86 4.81
C ASN A 405 -23.27 -14.13 3.96
N LEU A 406 -24.43 -14.79 3.97
CA LEU A 406 -24.72 -15.95 3.13
C LEU A 406 -24.80 -15.54 1.65
N ARG A 407 -25.53 -14.45 1.35
CA ARG A 407 -25.61 -13.89 -0.01
C ARG A 407 -24.21 -13.60 -0.54
N MET A 408 -23.39 -12.86 0.23
CA MET A 408 -22.03 -12.53 -0.16
C MET A 408 -21.16 -13.77 -0.34
N LEU A 409 -21.21 -14.76 0.57
CA LEU A 409 -20.42 -15.99 0.47
C LEU A 409 -20.69 -16.73 -0.85
N VAL A 410 -21.96 -16.90 -1.20
CA VAL A 410 -22.37 -17.60 -2.44
C VAL A 410 -21.94 -16.81 -3.67
N ILE A 411 -22.12 -15.49 -3.67
CA ILE A 411 -21.74 -14.62 -4.80
C ILE A 411 -20.22 -14.61 -4.99
N GLN A 412 -19.45 -14.56 -3.91
CA GLN A 412 -18.00 -14.66 -3.96
C GLN A 412 -17.53 -16.00 -4.55
N ALA A 413 -18.23 -17.09 -4.26
CA ALA A 413 -17.96 -18.41 -4.83
C ALA A 413 -18.33 -18.48 -6.32
N LEU A 414 -19.51 -17.97 -6.69
CA LEU A 414 -20.00 -17.90 -8.08
C LEU A 414 -19.06 -17.07 -8.96
N ALA A 415 -18.78 -15.82 -8.56
CA ALA A 415 -17.92 -14.90 -9.31
C ALA A 415 -16.52 -15.49 -9.53
N TYR A 416 -15.95 -16.11 -8.49
CA TYR A 416 -14.66 -16.78 -8.61
C TYR A 416 -14.71 -17.99 -9.55
N SER A 417 -15.76 -18.81 -9.48
CA SER A 417 -15.92 -19.98 -10.34
C SER A 417 -16.09 -19.58 -11.81
N ILE A 418 -16.98 -18.64 -12.12
CA ILE A 418 -17.19 -18.11 -13.48
C ILE A 418 -15.87 -17.58 -14.04
N TRP A 419 -15.13 -16.79 -13.26
CA TRP A 419 -13.82 -16.28 -13.68
C TRP A 419 -12.79 -17.38 -13.93
N ARG A 420 -12.77 -18.41 -13.07
CA ARG A 420 -11.90 -19.59 -13.26
C ARG A 420 -12.22 -20.30 -14.57
N GLN A 421 -13.50 -20.48 -14.90
CA GLN A 421 -13.94 -21.14 -16.13
C GLN A 421 -13.63 -20.31 -17.37
N ARG A 422 -13.87 -19.00 -17.31
CA ARG A 422 -13.42 -18.04 -18.32
C ARG A 422 -11.92 -18.21 -18.60
N ASN A 423 -11.08 -18.21 -17.56
CA ASN A 423 -9.63 -18.36 -17.73
C ASN A 423 -9.19 -19.74 -18.20
N ASN A 424 -9.89 -20.81 -17.79
CA ASN A 424 -9.64 -22.15 -18.34
C ASN A 424 -9.95 -22.20 -19.83
N MET A 425 -11.05 -21.57 -20.26
CA MET A 425 -11.40 -21.48 -21.67
C MET A 425 -10.37 -20.67 -22.45
N LEU A 426 -9.95 -19.51 -21.94
CA LEU A 426 -8.97 -18.65 -22.59
C LEU A 426 -7.57 -19.30 -22.72
N HIS A 427 -7.08 -19.99 -21.69
CA HIS A 427 -5.69 -20.46 -21.64
C HIS A 427 -5.50 -21.94 -21.93
N LYS A 428 -6.55 -22.74 -21.69
CA LYS A 428 -6.48 -24.20 -21.79
C LYS A 428 -7.50 -24.78 -22.76
N GLN A 429 -8.39 -23.93 -23.33
CA GLN A 429 -9.51 -24.36 -24.17
C GLN A 429 -10.36 -25.45 -23.49
N LYS A 430 -10.49 -25.37 -22.16
CA LYS A 430 -11.25 -26.33 -21.35
C LYS A 430 -12.36 -25.60 -20.61
N LEU A 431 -13.58 -26.08 -20.76
CA LEU A 431 -14.75 -25.60 -20.03
C LEU A 431 -15.36 -26.75 -19.23
N VAL A 432 -15.48 -26.59 -17.92
CA VAL A 432 -16.16 -27.57 -17.07
C VAL A 432 -17.68 -27.36 -17.18
N PRO A 433 -18.50 -28.40 -17.36
CA PRO A 433 -19.95 -28.25 -17.48
C PRO A 433 -20.62 -27.55 -16.28
N PRO A 434 -21.69 -26.77 -16.53
CA PRO A 434 -22.66 -26.22 -15.58
C PRO A 434 -22.66 -26.78 -14.17
N GLN A 435 -23.15 -28.01 -14.19
CA GLN A 435 -23.60 -28.82 -13.08
C GLN A 435 -22.42 -29.29 -12.24
N VAL A 436 -21.29 -29.62 -12.89
CA VAL A 436 -20.06 -30.02 -12.20
C VAL A 436 -19.44 -28.82 -11.50
N ALA A 437 -19.38 -27.67 -12.16
CA ALA A 437 -18.90 -26.44 -11.56
C ALA A 437 -19.78 -26.01 -10.37
N PHE A 438 -21.11 -26.16 -10.47
CA PHE A 438 -22.01 -25.89 -9.36
C PHE A 438 -21.83 -26.86 -8.18
N LYS A 439 -21.59 -28.15 -8.43
CA LYS A 439 -21.25 -29.11 -7.35
C LYS A 439 -20.00 -28.66 -6.57
N GLU A 440 -18.98 -28.14 -7.27
CA GLU A 440 -17.80 -27.57 -6.61
C GLU A 440 -18.13 -26.33 -5.78
N ILE A 441 -18.96 -25.42 -6.31
CA ILE A 441 -19.43 -24.22 -5.61
C ILE A 441 -20.22 -24.61 -4.35
N ASN A 442 -21.19 -25.50 -4.47
CA ASN A 442 -22.05 -25.92 -3.37
C ASN A 442 -21.22 -26.55 -2.24
N ARG A 443 -20.32 -27.49 -2.59
CA ARG A 443 -19.39 -28.09 -1.62
C ARG A 443 -18.51 -27.03 -0.95
N HIS A 444 -18.05 -26.04 -1.71
CA HIS A 444 -17.25 -24.95 -1.16
C HIS A 444 -18.01 -24.08 -0.16
N VAL A 445 -19.26 -23.71 -0.48
CA VAL A 445 -20.13 -22.94 0.43
C VAL A 445 -20.39 -23.73 1.71
N ILE A 446 -20.81 -25.00 1.58
CA ILE A 446 -21.06 -25.91 2.70
C ILE A 446 -19.83 -26.04 3.60
N ASN A 447 -18.65 -26.33 3.04
CA ASN A 447 -17.41 -26.47 3.81
C ASN A 447 -17.03 -25.18 4.53
N THR A 448 -17.28 -24.01 3.92
CA THR A 448 -16.97 -22.72 4.53
C THR A 448 -17.91 -22.41 5.70
N ILE A 449 -19.19 -22.76 5.56
CA ILE A 449 -20.17 -22.63 6.65
C ILE A 449 -19.77 -23.56 7.81
N TYR A 450 -19.44 -24.83 7.53
CA TYR A 450 -18.98 -25.77 8.57
C TYR A 450 -17.72 -25.31 9.29
N ALA A 451 -16.74 -24.77 8.56
CA ALA A 451 -15.47 -24.34 9.14
C ALA A 451 -15.60 -23.10 10.04
N CYS A 452 -16.66 -22.29 9.86
CA CYS A 452 -16.84 -21.04 10.60
C CYS A 452 -17.89 -21.20 11.70
N LYS A 453 -17.46 -21.30 12.97
CA LYS A 453 -18.35 -21.41 14.14
C LYS A 453 -19.42 -20.31 14.22
N LYS A 454 -19.18 -19.13 13.63
CA LYS A 454 -20.12 -17.99 13.60
C LYS A 454 -21.27 -18.16 12.59
N PHE A 455 -21.23 -19.16 11.72
CA PHE A 455 -22.21 -19.40 10.65
C PHE A 455 -23.19 -20.54 10.96
N GLY A 456 -23.34 -20.93 12.22
CA GLY A 456 -24.13 -22.11 12.63
C GLY A 456 -25.54 -22.19 12.04
N CYS A 457 -26.26 -21.06 11.94
CA CYS A 457 -27.60 -21.02 11.35
C CYS A 457 -27.63 -20.96 9.81
N LEU A 458 -26.51 -20.60 9.15
CA LEU A 458 -26.48 -20.43 7.69
C LEU A 458 -26.63 -21.75 6.93
N MET A 459 -26.23 -22.87 7.53
CA MET A 459 -26.33 -24.18 6.89
C MET A 459 -27.80 -24.55 6.61
N GLN A 460 -28.68 -24.33 7.60
CA GLN A 460 -30.12 -24.58 7.48
C GLN A 460 -30.80 -23.64 6.48
N LEU A 461 -30.21 -22.47 6.23
CA LEU A 461 -30.70 -21.48 5.27
C LEU A 461 -30.22 -21.76 3.83
N TRP A 462 -29.15 -22.55 3.65
CA TRP A 462 -28.56 -22.88 2.35
C TRP A 462 -28.93 -24.27 1.82
N LEU A 463 -29.10 -25.26 2.71
CA LEU A 463 -29.61 -26.58 2.37
C LEU A 463 -31.13 -26.54 2.38
N ARG A 464 -31.72 -26.29 1.21
CA ARG A 464 -33.16 -26.41 1.00
C ARG A 464 -33.56 -27.87 0.84
#